data_AF-A0AAJ3P9B6-F1
#
_entry.id   AF-A0AAJ3P9B6-F1
#
_cell.length_a   1.000
_cell.length_b   1.000
_cell.length_c   1.000
_cell.angle_alpha   90.00
_cell.angle_beta   90.00
_cell.angle_gamma   90.00
#
_symmetry.space_group_name_H-M   'P 1'
#
loop_
_entity.id
_entity.type
_entity.pdbx_description
1 polymer ?
#
loop_
_entity_poly.entity_id
_entity_poly.type
_entity_poly.pdbx_seq_one_letter_code
_entity_poly.pdbx_strand_id
1 'polypeptide(L)' 'MLRQLPLNLPDEDELLAVATITLDGAGEYSLSIHNIVDAPLKMTPTQQARALRILATGIEAEEAVGREQTP' A
#
# COMPACT_ATOMS: atom_id res chain seq x y z
N MET A 1 14.64 -0.13 -15.23
CA MET A 1 15.28 0.04 -13.90
C MET A 1 14.19 0.42 -12.91
N LEU A 2 13.87 -0.44 -11.93
CA LEU A 2 13.10 -0.03 -10.77
C LEU A 2 13.99 0.90 -9.93
N ARG A 3 13.55 2.14 -9.69
CA ARG A 3 14.18 2.99 -8.68
C ARG A 3 13.99 2.32 -7.32
N GLN A 4 15.05 2.22 -6.52
CA GLN A 4 14.91 1.78 -5.13
C GLN A 4 13.94 2.74 -4.43
N LEU A 5 12.93 2.18 -3.76
CA LEU A 5 12.03 2.91 -2.88
C LEU A 5 12.63 2.84 -1.47
N PRO A 6 13.24 3.90 -0.92
CA PRO A 6 13.71 3.87 0.45
C PRO A 6 12.49 3.82 1.38
N LEU A 7 12.30 2.69 2.05
CA LEU A 7 11.26 2.49 3.05
C LEU A 7 11.94 2.36 4.41
N ASN A 8 11.67 3.31 5.32
CA ASN A 8 12.02 3.17 6.73
C ASN A 8 10.77 2.70 7.46
N LEU A 9 10.76 1.44 7.84
CA LEU A 9 9.71 0.86 8.67
C LEU A 9 10.21 0.83 10.12
N PRO A 10 9.33 1.08 11.11
CA PRO A 10 9.61 0.76 12.50
C PRO A 10 10.08 -0.69 12.68
N ASP A 11 10.88 -0.96 13.71
CA ASP A 11 11.50 -2.28 13.93
C ASP A 11 10.48 -3.42 14.14
N GLU A 12 9.24 -3.09 14.51
CA GLU A 12 8.14 -4.04 14.73
C GLU A 12 7.21 -4.19 13.52
N ASP A 13 7.40 -3.37 12.48
CA ASP A 13 6.51 -3.35 11.31
C ASP A 13 7.05 -4.24 10.18
N GLU A 14 6.14 -4.99 9.56
CA GLU A 14 6.46 -5.86 8.43
C GLU A 14 5.88 -5.33 7.12
N LEU A 15 6.71 -5.27 6.07
CA LEU A 15 6.26 -4.90 4.73
C LEU A 15 5.54 -6.06 4.04
N LEU A 16 4.21 -6.02 4.00
CA LEU A 16 3.42 -7.09 3.41
C LEU A 16 3.20 -6.93 1.90
N ALA A 17 3.03 -5.69 1.42
CA ALA A 17 2.70 -5.40 0.03
C ALA A 17 3.08 -3.96 -0.36
N VAL A 18 3.17 -3.70 -1.66
CA VAL A 18 3.42 -2.36 -2.23
C VAL A 18 2.30 -2.01 -3.20
N ALA A 19 1.73 -0.81 -3.02
CA ALA A 19 0.83 -0.20 -3.98
C ALA A 19 1.64 0.63 -4.99
N THR A 20 1.35 0.47 -6.27
CA THR A 20 1.99 1.21 -7.36
C THR A 20 0.94 1.91 -8.20
N ILE A 21 1.17 3.20 -8.47
CA ILE A 21 0.43 3.95 -9.49
C ILE A 21 1.34 4.01 -10.72
N THR A 22 0.83 3.56 -11.86
CA THR A 22 1.54 3.68 -13.15
C THR A 22 0.72 4.51 -14.11
N LEU A 23 1.41 5.19 -15.02
CA LEU A 23 0.83 5.97 -16.11
C LEU A 23 1.25 5.31 -17.41
N ASP A 24 0.30 4.99 -18.26
CA ASP A 24 0.58 4.41 -19.57
C ASP A 24 0.90 5.49 -20.63
N GLY A 25 1.18 5.04 -21.86
CA GLY A 25 1.48 5.95 -22.98
C GLY A 25 0.27 6.77 -23.47
N ALA A 26 -0.95 6.40 -23.10
CA ALA A 26 -2.18 7.14 -23.40
C ALA A 26 -2.52 8.17 -22.31
N GLY A 27 -1.80 8.16 -21.19
CA GLY A 27 -2.05 9.03 -20.05
C GLY A 27 -3.10 8.47 -19.08
N GLU A 28 -3.44 7.19 -19.19
CA GLU A 28 -4.32 6.52 -18.23
C GLU A 28 -3.54 6.05 -17.01
N TYR A 29 -4.05 6.40 -15.83
CA TYR A 29 -3.52 5.91 -14.57
C TYR A 29 -4.05 4.52 -14.26
N SER A 30 -3.19 3.62 -13.79
CA SER A 30 -3.60 2.36 -13.19
C SER A 30 -2.99 2.19 -11.81
N LEU A 31 -3.78 1.65 -10.88
CA LEU A 31 -3.39 1.34 -9.51
C LEU A 31 -3.34 -0.17 -9.33
N SER A 32 -2.24 -0.70 -8.80
CA SER A 32 -2.10 -2.11 -8.48
C SER A 32 -1.41 -2.32 -7.13
N ILE A 33 -1.80 -3.36 -6.39
CA ILE A 33 -1.11 -3.80 -5.18
C ILE A 33 -0.47 -5.16 -5.46
N HIS A 34 0.79 -5.31 -5.07
CA HIS A 34 1.55 -6.56 -5.17
C HIS A 34 2.09 -6.96 -3.81
N ASN A 35 1.92 -8.23 -3.42
CA ASN A 35 2.56 -8.75 -2.22
C ASN A 35 4.09 -8.77 -2.40
N ILE A 36 4.82 -8.53 -1.32
CA ILE A 36 6.27 -8.78 -1.30
C ILE A 36 6.50 -10.29 -1.43
N VAL A 37 7.39 -10.69 -2.34
CA VAL A 37 7.60 -12.09 -2.72
C VAL A 37 7.99 -12.96 -1.52
N ASP A 38 8.91 -12.44 -0.70
CA ASP A 38 9.53 -13.12 0.43
C ASP A 38 8.98 -12.71 1.80
N ALA A 39 7.85 -11.98 1.85
CA ALA A 39 7.23 -11.65 3.13
C ALA A 39 6.70 -12.94 3.80
N PRO A 40 7.04 -13.18 5.09
CA PRO A 40 6.54 -14.35 5.83
C PRO A 40 5.02 -14.33 6.00
N LEU A 41 4.39 -13.14 6.05
CA LEU A 41 2.95 -12.99 5.89
C LEU A 41 2.58 -12.42 4.52
N LYS A 42 1.52 -12.96 3.91
CA LYS A 42 0.95 -12.43 2.67
C LYS A 42 -0.45 -11.89 2.92
N MET A 43 -0.76 -10.73 2.37
CA MET A 43 -2.14 -10.23 2.38
C MET A 43 -3.02 -11.20 1.60
N THR A 44 -4.18 -11.54 2.19
CA THR A 44 -5.23 -12.27 1.48
C THR A 44 -5.82 -11.41 0.35
N PRO A 45 -6.44 -12.01 -0.68
CA PRO A 45 -7.09 -11.24 -1.74
C PRO A 45 -8.12 -10.22 -1.22
N THR A 46 -8.86 -10.57 -0.17
CA THR A 46 -9.82 -9.66 0.48
C THR A 46 -9.14 -8.46 1.14
N GLN A 47 -8.01 -8.68 1.83
CA GLN A 47 -7.24 -7.59 2.43
C GLN A 47 -6.63 -6.68 1.36
N GLN A 48 -6.14 -7.23 0.25
CA GLN A 48 -5.63 -6.44 -0.88
C GLN A 48 -6.73 -5.57 -1.51
N ALA A 49 -7.89 -6.15 -1.79
CA ALA A 49 -9.03 -5.41 -2.34
C ALA A 49 -9.50 -4.29 -1.39
N ARG A 50 -9.50 -4.55 -0.08
CA ARG A 50 -9.81 -3.53 0.92
C ARG A 50 -8.77 -2.41 0.96
N ALA A 51 -7.47 -2.75 0.93
CA ALA A 51 -6.40 -1.75 0.89
C ALA A 51 -6.47 -0.89 -0.38
N LEU A 52 -6.73 -1.48 -1.54
CA LEU A 52 -6.98 -0.76 -2.79
C LEU A 52 -8.16 0.21 -2.66
N ARG A 53 -9.24 -0.23 -2.02
CA ARG A 53 -10.42 0.62 -1.78
C ARG A 53 -10.09 1.80 -0.88
N ILE A 54 -9.36 1.59 0.21
CA ILE A 54 -8.91 2.66 1.13
C ILE A 54 -8.10 3.71 0.36
N LEU A 55 -7.14 3.26 -0.46
CA LEU A 55 -6.30 4.14 -1.28
C LEU A 55 -7.12 4.92 -2.32
N ALA A 56 -8.11 4.29 -2.94
CA ALA A 56 -8.93 4.90 -3.98
C ALA A 56 -9.95 5.90 -3.44
N THR A 57 -10.47 5.71 -2.22
CA THR A 57 -11.53 6.57 -1.66
C THR A 57 -11.00 7.73 -0.82
N GLY A 58 -9.75 7.69 -0.35
CA GLY A 58 -9.11 8.76 0.45
C GLY A 58 -9.69 8.96 1.85
N ILE A 59 -10.94 8.55 2.10
CA ILE A 59 -11.70 8.79 3.33
C ILE A 59 -11.21 7.92 4.51
N GLU A 60 -10.80 6.67 4.26
CA GLU A 60 -10.28 5.79 5.32
C GLU A 60 -8.77 5.99 5.60
N ALA A 61 -8.03 6.64 4.69
CA ALA A 61 -6.61 6.90 4.86
C ALA A 61 -6.34 7.99 5.93
N GLU A 62 -7.21 9.00 6.02
CA GLU A 62 -7.11 10.02 7.09
C GLU A 62 -7.51 9.46 8.46
N GLU A 63 -8.51 8.56 8.54
CA GLU A 63 -8.89 7.91 9.80
C GLU A 63 -7.84 6.92 10.31
N ALA A 64 -7.14 6.21 9.42
CA ALA A 64 -6.08 5.27 9.80
C ALA A 64 -4.87 5.98 10.43
N VAL A 65 -4.53 7.18 9.94
CA VAL A 65 -3.45 8.02 10.49
C VAL A 65 -3.91 8.78 11.75
N GLY A 66 -5.20 9.10 11.86
CA GLY A 66 -5.77 9.87 12.98
C GLY A 66 -6.00 9.09 14.28
N ARG A 67 -5.97 7.75 14.28
CA ARG A 67 -6.22 6.93 15.49
C ARG A 67 -4.99 6.59 16.33
N GLU A 68 -3.78 6.95 15.89
CA GLU A 68 -2.55 6.81 16.71
C GLU A 68 -2.23 8.05 17.56
N GLN A 69 -3.10 9.06 17.55
CA GLN A 69 -2.95 10.25 18.41
C GLN A 69 -4.21 10.48 19.23
N THR A 70 -4.37 9.72 20.30
CA THR A 70 -5.17 10.19 21.45
C THR A 70 -4.47 9.73 22.72
N PRO A 71 -4.04 10.65 23.61
CA PRO A 71 -3.45 10.30 24.91
C PRO A 71 -4.47 9.61 25.85
#